data_AF-A0A923N1D6-F1
#
_entry.id   AF-A0A923N1D6-F1
#
_cell.length_a   1.000
_cell.length_b   1.000
_cell.length_c   1.000
_cell.angle_alpha   90.00
_cell.angle_beta   90.00
_cell.angle_gamma   90.00
#
_symmetry.space_group_name_H-M   'P 1'
#
loop_
_entity.id
_entity.type
_entity.pdbx_description
1 polymer ?
#
loop_
_entity_poly.entity_id
_entity_poly.type
_entity_poly.pdbx_seq_one_letter_code
_entity_poly.pdbx_strand_id
1 'polypeptide(L)'
;MKNVSLLFVSTVLLCLVNACSKDDSTTETATTTADEAVVINVSSSQFLSAGLREPITIVSKTLSDGTTADCYKIVTTSLATDHTMGPWCPTNISDDASKGGIWLEGGEAYDVDGAFVKNMATFYKDNTWMMYNATTGAITKTSTQAECQAAANPNVGATYKNYCVECLPSYVADLSHTYYIPVTPKAASSPIAFGSGPNSTGPSSRGIAFNGVVFDAPAPTSVILAAYTLAPFDDAGGHINLAAGYHYHAATGLSTEIAQADGHAGMIGYAMDGYGMYAHFDSTGKAYTDLDASLGHYDSTRGYHYHVDYKGKNNFINSLHGVYVK
;
A
#
# COMPACT_ATOMS: atom_id res chain seq x y z
N MET A 1 -70.77 40.54 16.91
CA MET A 1 -71.51 40.28 18.16
C MET A 1 -70.49 39.71 19.13
N LYS A 2 -69.80 40.58 19.88
CA LYS A 2 -70.09 40.89 21.30
C LYS A 2 -70.15 39.62 22.15
N ASN A 3 -69.09 39.34 22.90
CA ASN A 3 -69.10 39.26 24.37
C ASN A 3 -67.75 38.74 24.87
N VAL A 4 -67.22 39.08 26.04
CA VAL A 4 -67.30 40.21 26.97
C VAL A 4 -66.14 39.92 27.94
N SER A 5 -65.37 40.94 28.29
CA SER A 5 -64.25 40.89 29.22
C SER A 5 -64.69 40.50 30.64
N LEU A 6 -63.84 39.79 31.37
CA LEU A 6 -63.88 39.74 32.84
C LEU A 6 -62.55 40.29 33.38
N LEU A 7 -62.62 41.48 33.98
CA LEU A 7 -61.60 42.02 34.87
C LEU A 7 -61.78 41.40 36.25
N PHE A 8 -60.69 40.96 36.88
CA PHE A 8 -60.59 40.87 38.33
C PHE A 8 -59.29 41.56 38.78
N VAL A 9 -59.46 42.55 39.66
CA VAL A 9 -58.40 43.25 40.39
C VAL A 9 -58.49 42.80 41.85
N SER A 10 -57.33 42.62 42.49
CA SER A 10 -56.99 42.72 43.94
C SER A 10 -56.12 41.51 44.32
N THR A 11 -55.04 41.56 45.10
CA THR A 11 -54.46 42.56 46.00
C THR A 11 -52.99 42.17 46.22
N VAL A 12 -52.13 43.16 46.43
CA VAL A 12 -50.74 43.00 46.87
C VAL A 12 -50.70 42.45 48.31
N LEU A 13 -49.88 41.42 48.56
CA LEU A 13 -49.35 41.15 49.90
C LEU A 13 -47.84 40.87 49.79
N LEU A 14 -47.08 41.75 50.43
CA LEU A 14 -45.63 41.78 50.50
C LEU A 14 -45.18 40.90 51.68
N CYS A 15 -44.46 39.80 51.42
CA CYS A 15 -43.66 39.12 52.43
C CYS A 15 -42.27 38.80 51.88
N LEU A 16 -41.30 39.58 52.34
CA LEU A 16 -39.87 39.29 52.26
C LEU A 16 -39.55 38.12 53.20
N VAL A 17 -39.10 37.00 52.65
CA VAL A 17 -38.26 36.04 53.38
C VAL A 17 -37.11 35.60 52.47
N ASN A 18 -35.91 35.75 53.00
CA ASN A 18 -34.64 35.50 52.35
C ASN A 18 -34.14 34.13 52.84
N ALA A 19 -34.06 33.12 51.97
CA ALA A 19 -33.34 31.88 52.22
C ALA A 19 -33.05 31.15 50.90
N CYS A 20 -31.77 31.02 50.55
CA CYS A 20 -31.28 30.31 49.37
C CYS A 20 -31.56 28.79 49.43
N SER A 21 -31.92 28.19 48.29
CA SER A 21 -31.41 26.88 47.85
C SER A 21 -31.84 26.54 46.41
N LYS A 22 -30.83 26.44 45.52
CA LYS A 22 -30.74 25.74 44.23
C LYS A 22 -31.87 25.92 43.20
N ASP A 23 -31.55 26.73 42.18
CA ASP A 23 -32.17 26.67 40.84
C ASP A 23 -31.62 25.47 40.06
N ASP A 24 -32.50 24.57 39.61
CA ASP A 24 -32.25 23.66 38.50
C ASP A 24 -32.96 24.21 37.26
N SER A 25 -32.19 24.86 36.39
CA SER A 25 -32.58 25.22 35.03
C SER A 25 -31.88 24.24 34.08
N THR A 26 -32.53 23.13 33.75
CA THR A 26 -32.09 22.24 32.68
C THR A 26 -32.60 22.75 31.34
N THR A 27 -31.77 23.56 30.70
CA THR A 27 -31.82 23.81 29.26
C THR A 27 -31.37 22.52 28.56
N GLU A 28 -32.29 21.82 27.90
CA GLU A 28 -31.96 20.71 27.01
C GLU A 28 -31.10 21.24 25.86
N THR A 29 -29.78 21.15 26.05
CA THR A 29 -28.82 21.25 24.97
C THR A 29 -28.86 19.91 24.27
N ALA A 30 -29.43 19.87 23.07
CA ALA A 30 -29.31 18.71 22.18
C ALA A 30 -27.81 18.54 21.86
N THR A 31 -27.14 17.70 22.65
CA THR A 31 -25.85 17.14 22.31
C THR A 31 -26.08 16.25 21.09
N THR A 32 -25.74 16.76 19.90
CA THR A 32 -25.38 15.90 18.78
C THR A 32 -24.22 15.04 19.27
N THR A 33 -24.48 13.78 19.62
CA THR A 33 -23.45 12.74 19.65
C THR A 33 -22.79 12.77 18.29
N ALA A 34 -21.56 13.30 18.23
CA ALA A 34 -20.69 13.05 17.09
C ALA A 34 -20.57 11.52 17.01
N ASP A 35 -21.05 10.90 15.94
CA ASP A 35 -20.77 9.50 15.67
C ASP A 35 -19.25 9.31 15.77
N GLU A 36 -18.80 8.52 16.75
CA GLU A 36 -17.39 8.15 16.82
C GLU A 36 -17.05 7.45 15.50
N ALA A 37 -16.05 7.97 14.79
CA ALA A 37 -15.63 7.41 13.53
C ALA A 37 -15.25 5.93 13.73
N VAL A 38 -15.78 5.06 12.87
CA VAL A 38 -15.47 3.63 12.85
C VAL A 38 -13.97 3.48 12.58
N VAL A 39 -13.29 2.78 13.47
CA VAL A 39 -11.88 2.39 13.31
C VAL A 39 -11.79 0.88 13.47
N ILE A 40 -11.24 0.22 12.46
CA ILE A 40 -11.04 -1.23 12.46
C ILE A 40 -9.63 -1.55 12.91
N ASN A 41 -9.51 -2.35 13.96
CA ASN A 41 -8.21 -2.85 14.42
C ASN A 41 -7.59 -3.76 13.37
N VAL A 42 -6.26 -3.73 13.28
CA VAL A 42 -5.49 -4.69 12.51
C VAL A 42 -5.78 -6.10 13.03
N SER A 43 -6.13 -7.02 12.14
CA SER A 43 -6.31 -8.43 12.44
C SER A 43 -5.03 -9.21 12.09
N SER A 44 -4.19 -9.46 13.10
CA SER A 44 -2.93 -10.21 12.89
C SER A 44 -3.15 -11.63 12.38
N SER A 45 -4.32 -12.23 12.62
CA SER A 45 -4.68 -13.56 12.11
C SER A 45 -4.89 -13.62 10.60
N GLN A 46 -4.99 -12.49 9.91
CA GLN A 46 -5.08 -12.46 8.45
C GLN A 46 -3.72 -12.69 7.77
N PHE A 47 -2.60 -12.51 8.48
CA PHE A 47 -1.29 -12.81 7.93
C PHE A 47 -1.07 -14.32 7.80
N LEU A 48 -0.54 -14.75 6.66
CA LEU A 48 -0.19 -16.13 6.41
C LEU A 48 1.04 -16.51 7.25
N SER A 49 0.90 -17.54 8.08
CA SER A 49 1.99 -18.01 8.94
C SER A 49 3.24 -18.43 8.16
N ALA A 50 3.08 -18.92 6.92
CA ALA A 50 4.19 -19.31 6.05
C ALA A 50 5.09 -18.12 5.64
N GLY A 51 4.53 -16.91 5.56
CA GLY A 51 5.29 -15.68 5.26
C GLY A 51 6.00 -15.08 6.47
N LEU A 52 5.78 -15.64 7.66
CA LEU A 52 6.32 -15.13 8.93
C LEU A 52 7.50 -15.96 9.40
N ARG A 53 8.51 -15.29 9.96
CA ARG A 53 9.68 -15.93 10.58
C ARG A 53 9.41 -16.35 12.03
N GLU A 54 8.53 -15.63 12.70
CA GLU A 54 8.07 -15.86 14.07
C GLU A 54 6.61 -15.40 14.21
N PRO A 55 5.87 -15.90 15.21
CA PRO A 55 4.51 -15.41 15.49
C PRO A 55 4.50 -13.90 15.72
N ILE A 56 3.46 -13.23 15.21
CA ILE A 56 3.26 -11.79 15.43
C ILE A 56 3.09 -11.53 16.93
N THR A 57 3.83 -10.54 17.45
CA THR A 57 3.78 -10.12 18.86
C THR A 57 3.35 -8.67 18.97
N ILE A 58 2.87 -8.26 20.14
CA ILE A 58 2.54 -6.86 20.44
C ILE A 58 3.70 -6.23 21.22
N VAL A 59 4.10 -5.04 20.81
CA VAL A 59 5.11 -4.22 21.48
C VAL A 59 4.63 -2.78 21.58
N SER A 60 5.01 -2.09 22.64
CA SER A 60 4.74 -0.65 22.79
C SER A 60 5.74 0.16 21.96
N LYS A 61 5.25 1.07 21.09
CA LYS A 61 6.08 1.91 20.21
C LYS A 61 5.60 3.35 20.20
N THR A 62 6.53 4.26 19.93
CA THR A 62 6.22 5.68 19.70
C THR A 62 5.79 5.89 18.25
N LEU A 63 4.66 6.59 18.07
CA LEU A 63 4.09 6.94 16.78
C LEU A 63 4.65 8.28 16.26
N SER A 64 4.34 8.59 15.00
CA SER A 64 4.85 9.77 14.30
C SER A 64 4.48 11.09 14.98
N ASP A 65 3.35 11.15 15.68
CA ASP A 65 2.87 12.29 16.47
C ASP A 65 3.44 12.37 17.90
N GLY A 66 4.31 11.43 18.29
CA GLY A 66 4.92 11.37 19.62
C GLY A 66 4.09 10.64 20.68
N THR A 67 2.87 10.20 20.36
CA THR A 67 2.10 9.31 21.25
C THR A 67 2.67 7.90 21.25
N THR A 68 2.28 7.09 22.24
CA THR A 68 2.67 5.67 22.33
C THR A 68 1.44 4.79 22.11
N ALA A 69 1.60 3.70 21.37
CA ALA A 69 0.55 2.71 21.14
C ALA A 69 1.10 1.29 21.12
N ASP A 70 0.19 0.33 21.32
CA ASP A 70 0.45 -1.07 21.03
C ASP A 70 0.56 -1.27 19.51
N CYS A 71 1.64 -1.91 19.09
CA CYS A 71 1.95 -2.16 17.69
C CYS A 71 2.28 -3.63 17.49
N TYR A 72 1.83 -4.19 16.36
CA TYR A 72 2.26 -5.51 15.95
C TYR A 72 3.71 -5.44 15.46
N LYS A 73 4.56 -6.31 15.99
CA LYS A 73 5.87 -6.65 15.42
C LYS A 73 5.68 -7.83 14.46
N ILE A 74 5.91 -7.58 13.18
CA ILE A 74 5.74 -8.55 12.11
C ILE A 74 7.11 -8.85 11.52
N VAL A 75 7.59 -10.08 11.68
CA VAL A 75 8.90 -10.49 11.15
C VAL A 75 8.67 -11.47 10.01
N THR A 76 9.12 -11.11 8.80
CA THR A 76 8.77 -11.81 7.56
C THR A 76 9.98 -12.51 6.95
N THR A 77 9.73 -13.49 6.06
CA THR A 77 10.75 -14.29 5.37
C THR A 77 11.24 -13.66 4.06
N SER A 78 10.76 -12.47 3.72
CA SER A 78 11.12 -11.71 2.50
C SER A 78 10.86 -12.45 1.17
N LEU A 79 10.02 -13.49 1.20
CA LEU A 79 9.60 -14.31 0.06
C LEU A 79 8.08 -14.49 0.09
N ALA A 80 7.45 -14.52 -1.09
CA ALA A 80 6.04 -14.89 -1.20
C ALA A 80 5.84 -16.39 -0.97
N THR A 81 4.71 -16.76 -0.37
CA THR A 81 4.39 -18.17 -0.02
C THR A 81 3.08 -18.66 -0.62
N ASP A 82 2.29 -17.77 -1.20
CA ASP A 82 0.96 -17.98 -1.75
C ASP A 82 0.91 -17.93 -3.28
N HIS A 83 2.00 -17.53 -3.94
CA HIS A 83 2.16 -17.61 -5.38
C HIS A 83 3.61 -17.95 -5.75
N THR A 84 3.81 -18.35 -7.01
CA THR A 84 5.15 -18.54 -7.56
C THR A 84 5.78 -17.17 -7.83
N MET A 85 7.03 -16.98 -7.39
CA MET A 85 7.82 -15.79 -7.73
C MET A 85 8.51 -16.00 -9.06
N GLY A 86 8.44 -14.99 -9.93
CA GLY A 86 8.87 -15.12 -11.32
C GLY A 86 7.92 -15.95 -12.18
N PRO A 87 8.21 -16.09 -13.48
CA PRO A 87 9.40 -15.58 -14.17
C PRO A 87 9.41 -14.05 -14.31
N TRP A 88 10.58 -13.48 -14.58
CA TRP A 88 10.78 -12.04 -14.83
C TRP A 88 11.24 -11.79 -16.26
N CYS A 89 12.33 -12.47 -16.65
CA CYS A 89 12.95 -12.29 -17.95
C CYS A 89 12.74 -13.52 -18.85
N PRO A 90 12.13 -13.34 -20.05
CA PRO A 90 12.10 -14.38 -21.06
C PRO A 90 13.52 -14.74 -21.51
N THR A 91 13.66 -15.93 -22.09
CA THR A 91 14.95 -16.47 -22.55
C THR A 91 15.19 -16.23 -24.03
N ASN A 92 14.13 -16.04 -24.81
CA ASN A 92 14.19 -15.84 -26.25
C ASN A 92 13.11 -14.86 -26.74
N ILE A 93 13.36 -14.15 -27.84
CA ILE A 93 12.39 -13.26 -28.49
C ILE A 93 11.15 -13.97 -29.09
N SER A 94 11.11 -15.29 -29.04
CA SER A 94 9.96 -16.12 -29.42
C SER A 94 9.15 -16.60 -28.21
N ASP A 95 9.62 -16.35 -26.99
CA ASP A 95 8.90 -16.71 -25.77
C ASP A 95 7.63 -15.85 -25.63
N ASP A 96 6.55 -16.47 -25.14
CA ASP A 96 5.29 -15.79 -24.84
C ASP A 96 5.28 -15.18 -23.43
N ALA A 97 4.18 -14.50 -23.07
CA ALA A 97 4.00 -13.85 -21.78
C ALA A 97 4.19 -14.80 -20.58
N SER A 98 3.97 -16.12 -20.73
CA SER A 98 4.16 -17.08 -19.63
C SER A 98 5.62 -17.30 -19.22
N LYS A 99 6.57 -16.73 -19.98
CA LYS A 99 8.02 -16.87 -19.75
C LYS A 99 8.67 -15.58 -19.25
N GLY A 100 7.92 -14.50 -19.17
CA GLY A 100 8.36 -13.25 -18.56
C GLY A 100 7.38 -12.82 -17.48
N GLY A 101 7.62 -11.64 -16.92
CA GLY A 101 6.65 -10.98 -16.07
C GLY A 101 6.10 -9.73 -16.75
N ILE A 102 5.97 -8.64 -16.00
CA ILE A 102 5.42 -7.36 -16.46
C ILE A 102 6.40 -6.20 -16.31
N TRP A 103 6.22 -5.19 -17.14
CA TRP A 103 6.91 -3.90 -17.05
C TRP A 103 5.89 -2.77 -16.96
N LEU A 104 6.13 -1.83 -16.04
CA LEU A 104 5.22 -0.72 -15.75
C LEU A 104 5.75 0.55 -16.41
N GLU A 105 5.01 1.09 -17.38
CA GLU A 105 5.42 2.26 -18.15
C GLU A 105 4.22 3.11 -18.53
N GLY A 106 4.34 4.43 -18.40
CA GLY A 106 3.30 5.36 -18.87
C GLY A 106 1.92 5.18 -18.21
N GLY A 107 1.85 4.54 -17.03
CA GLY A 107 0.61 4.24 -16.34
C GLY A 107 -0.05 2.92 -16.74
N GLU A 108 0.61 2.12 -17.59
CA GLU A 108 0.15 0.81 -18.06
C GLU A 108 1.10 -0.31 -17.64
N ALA A 109 0.60 -1.54 -17.65
CA ALA A 109 1.40 -2.74 -17.46
C ALA A 109 1.51 -3.50 -18.79
N TYR A 110 2.73 -3.84 -19.19
CA TYR A 110 3.03 -4.57 -20.42
C TYR A 110 3.63 -5.92 -20.08
N ASP A 111 3.18 -6.98 -20.74
CA ASP A 111 3.83 -8.29 -20.65
C ASP A 111 5.24 -8.20 -21.24
N VAL A 112 6.24 -8.64 -20.47
CA VAL A 112 7.63 -8.74 -20.90
C VAL A 112 7.81 -10.09 -21.58
N ASP A 113 7.16 -10.26 -22.72
CA ASP A 113 7.38 -11.41 -23.59
C ASP A 113 8.55 -11.16 -24.56
N GLY A 114 8.86 -12.16 -25.38
CA GLY A 114 9.91 -12.05 -26.38
C GLY A 114 9.64 -10.96 -27.44
N ALA A 115 8.36 -10.72 -27.76
CA ALA A 115 7.96 -9.71 -28.74
C ALA A 115 8.15 -8.29 -28.18
N PHE A 116 7.84 -8.05 -26.91
CA PHE A 116 8.11 -6.81 -26.19
C PHE A 116 9.61 -6.50 -26.17
N VAL A 117 10.44 -7.46 -25.75
CA VAL A 117 11.89 -7.29 -25.71
C VAL A 117 12.47 -6.96 -27.10
N LYS A 118 11.96 -7.61 -28.15
CA LYS A 118 12.35 -7.31 -29.54
C LYS A 118 11.91 -5.90 -29.98
N ASN A 119 10.80 -5.39 -29.44
CA ASN A 119 10.18 -4.13 -29.84
C ASN A 119 10.67 -2.90 -29.03
N MET A 120 11.51 -3.09 -28.01
CA MET A 120 11.93 -2.00 -27.11
C MET A 120 12.51 -0.78 -27.84
N ALA A 121 13.30 -0.98 -28.89
CA ALA A 121 13.86 0.12 -29.68
C ALA A 121 12.79 1.01 -30.32
N THR A 122 11.72 0.40 -30.84
CA THR A 122 10.56 1.12 -31.39
C THR A 122 9.74 1.76 -30.29
N PHE A 123 9.48 1.01 -29.22
CA PHE A 123 8.67 1.45 -28.08
C PHE A 123 9.25 2.71 -27.43
N TYR A 124 10.57 2.73 -27.19
CA TYR A 124 11.29 3.89 -26.62
C TYR A 124 11.84 4.87 -27.66
N LYS A 125 11.68 4.59 -28.96
CA LYS A 125 12.24 5.38 -30.07
C LYS A 125 13.76 5.57 -29.96
N ASP A 126 14.46 4.52 -29.53
CA ASP A 126 15.90 4.52 -29.30
C ASP A 126 16.53 3.19 -29.73
N ASN A 127 17.32 3.23 -30.81
CA ASN A 127 17.98 2.07 -31.40
C ASN A 127 19.12 1.49 -30.54
N THR A 128 19.42 2.13 -29.40
CA THR A 128 20.39 1.60 -28.43
C THR A 128 19.88 0.33 -27.75
N TRP A 129 18.56 0.15 -27.65
CA TRP A 129 17.93 -1.04 -27.11
C TRP A 129 18.16 -2.25 -28.02
N MET A 130 18.97 -3.20 -27.54
CA MET A 130 19.29 -4.45 -28.24
C MET A 130 19.60 -5.54 -27.22
N MET A 131 18.58 -5.95 -26.45
CA MET A 131 18.67 -6.91 -25.34
C MET A 131 18.68 -8.38 -25.80
N TYR A 132 18.90 -8.64 -27.08
CA TYR A 132 18.90 -9.98 -27.64
C TYR A 132 19.96 -10.16 -28.72
N ASN A 133 20.36 -11.40 -28.93
CA ASN A 133 21.21 -11.78 -30.04
C ASN A 133 20.39 -11.84 -31.34
N ALA A 134 20.73 -11.01 -32.34
CA ALA A 134 19.97 -10.92 -33.59
C ALA A 134 19.91 -12.24 -34.40
N THR A 135 20.90 -13.12 -34.23
CA THR A 135 21.01 -14.38 -34.97
C THR A 135 20.22 -15.50 -34.30
N THR A 136 20.32 -15.62 -32.97
CA THR A 136 19.72 -16.73 -32.21
C THR A 136 18.39 -16.36 -31.54
N GLY A 137 18.11 -15.07 -31.41
CA GLY A 137 16.97 -14.57 -30.65
C GLY A 137 17.13 -14.69 -29.12
N ALA A 138 18.25 -15.21 -28.62
CA ALA A 138 18.47 -15.36 -27.19
C ALA A 138 18.52 -14.00 -26.50
N ILE A 139 17.76 -13.84 -25.43
CA ILE A 139 17.70 -12.62 -24.63
C ILE A 139 18.86 -12.61 -23.63
N THR A 140 19.56 -11.49 -23.55
CA THR A 140 20.66 -11.30 -22.60
C THR A 140 20.09 -11.00 -21.23
N LYS A 141 20.29 -11.91 -20.28
CA LYS A 141 19.82 -11.74 -18.91
C LYS A 141 20.88 -12.07 -17.87
N THR A 142 20.72 -11.53 -16.67
CA THR A 142 21.56 -11.93 -15.52
C THR A 142 21.33 -13.40 -15.18
N SER A 143 22.40 -14.10 -14.80
CA SER A 143 22.41 -15.54 -14.58
C SER A 143 23.00 -15.95 -13.23
N THR A 144 23.64 -15.01 -12.53
CA THR A 144 24.25 -15.23 -11.22
C THR A 144 23.85 -14.13 -10.24
N GLN A 145 23.98 -14.42 -8.93
CA GLN A 145 23.77 -13.44 -7.88
C GLN A 145 24.67 -12.21 -8.03
N ALA A 146 25.93 -12.40 -8.47
CA ALA A 146 26.86 -11.30 -8.68
C ALA A 146 26.45 -10.39 -9.85
N GLU A 147 25.95 -10.96 -10.95
CA GLU A 147 25.42 -10.20 -12.07
C GLU A 147 24.13 -9.45 -11.68
N CYS A 148 23.21 -10.11 -10.98
CA CYS A 148 22.02 -9.48 -10.40
C CYS A 148 22.42 -8.28 -9.52
N GLN A 149 23.36 -8.45 -8.57
CA GLN A 149 23.83 -7.36 -7.70
C GLN A 149 24.39 -6.17 -8.50
N ALA A 150 25.15 -6.46 -9.55
CA ALA A 150 25.84 -5.46 -10.34
C ALA A 150 24.94 -4.75 -11.38
N ALA A 151 23.84 -5.39 -11.79
CA ALA A 151 22.84 -4.82 -12.69
C ALA A 151 21.63 -4.18 -11.96
N ALA A 152 21.30 -4.64 -10.75
CA ALA A 152 20.19 -4.16 -9.91
C ALA A 152 20.65 -3.12 -8.87
N ASN A 153 21.48 -2.15 -9.27
CA ASN A 153 21.90 -1.03 -8.40
C ASN A 153 21.91 0.30 -9.16
N PRO A 154 21.85 1.46 -8.47
CA PRO A 154 21.76 2.76 -9.14
C PRO A 154 22.96 3.12 -10.04
N ASN A 155 24.11 2.47 -9.87
CA ASN A 155 25.35 2.73 -10.60
C ASN A 155 25.69 1.55 -11.51
N VAL A 156 24.76 1.20 -12.41
CA VAL A 156 24.91 0.07 -13.33
C VAL A 156 26.16 0.24 -14.20
N GLY A 157 27.04 -0.76 -14.18
CA GLY A 157 28.24 -0.77 -15.02
C GLY A 157 27.91 -0.97 -16.50
N ALA A 158 28.71 -0.37 -17.39
CA ALA A 158 28.48 -0.42 -18.84
C ALA A 158 28.37 -1.85 -19.43
N THR A 159 28.96 -2.85 -18.78
CA THR A 159 28.86 -4.26 -19.16
C THR A 159 27.43 -4.80 -19.12
N TYR A 160 26.58 -4.26 -18.23
CA TYR A 160 25.19 -4.71 -18.07
C TYR A 160 24.20 -3.91 -18.92
N LYS A 161 24.69 -3.05 -19.80
CA LYS A 161 23.86 -2.37 -20.80
C LYS A 161 23.15 -3.43 -21.66
N ASN A 162 21.86 -3.25 -21.91
CA ASN A 162 20.99 -4.19 -22.64
C ASN A 162 20.86 -5.56 -21.94
N TYR A 163 20.79 -5.59 -20.61
CA TYR A 163 20.43 -6.78 -19.85
C TYR A 163 18.98 -6.72 -19.36
N CYS A 164 18.30 -7.86 -19.45
CA CYS A 164 17.14 -8.13 -18.61
C CYS A 164 17.65 -8.61 -17.24
N VAL A 165 17.28 -7.90 -16.19
CA VAL A 165 17.77 -8.11 -14.84
C VAL A 165 16.78 -8.99 -14.10
N GLU A 166 17.21 -10.21 -13.79
CA GLU A 166 16.52 -11.11 -12.86
C GLU A 166 17.41 -11.45 -11.66
N CYS A 167 16.78 -11.53 -10.50
CA CYS A 167 17.37 -11.99 -9.26
C CYS A 167 16.50 -13.15 -8.77
N LEU A 168 17.10 -14.22 -8.25
CA LEU A 168 16.37 -15.44 -7.90
C LEU A 168 16.01 -15.47 -6.41
N PRO A 169 14.88 -16.11 -6.02
CA PRO A 169 14.48 -16.28 -4.62
C PRO A 169 15.56 -16.91 -3.75
N SER A 170 16.34 -17.84 -4.32
CA SER A 170 17.45 -18.51 -3.63
C SER A 170 18.55 -17.55 -3.17
N TYR A 171 18.67 -16.35 -3.76
CA TYR A 171 19.69 -15.36 -3.38
C TYR A 171 19.35 -14.61 -2.08
N VAL A 172 18.08 -14.66 -1.66
CA VAL A 172 17.55 -13.89 -0.51
C VAL A 172 16.79 -14.78 0.48
N ALA A 173 16.94 -16.11 0.39
CA ALA A 173 16.18 -17.07 1.21
C ALA A 173 16.39 -16.92 2.73
N ASP A 174 17.52 -16.36 3.15
CA ASP A 174 17.85 -16.11 4.55
C ASP A 174 17.53 -14.68 5.02
N LEU A 175 17.05 -13.81 4.11
CA LEU A 175 16.74 -12.43 4.42
C LEU A 175 15.44 -12.33 5.23
N SER A 176 15.42 -11.43 6.21
CA SER A 176 14.23 -11.17 7.00
C SER A 176 14.08 -9.68 7.28
N HIS A 177 12.84 -9.21 7.28
CA HIS A 177 12.49 -7.85 7.63
C HIS A 177 11.54 -7.83 8.83
N THR A 178 11.70 -6.81 9.66
CA THR A 178 10.79 -6.53 10.78
C THR A 178 10.04 -5.25 10.49
N TYR A 179 8.72 -5.33 10.50
CA TYR A 179 7.83 -4.19 10.36
C TYR A 179 7.02 -3.98 11.63
N TYR A 180 6.57 -2.75 11.82
CA TYR A 180 5.70 -2.37 12.92
C TYR A 180 4.51 -1.59 12.40
N ILE A 181 3.30 -2.02 12.76
CA ILE A 181 2.05 -1.31 12.46
C ILE A 181 1.23 -1.15 13.75
N PRO A 182 0.52 -0.03 13.96
CA PRO A 182 -0.37 0.14 15.10
C PRO A 182 -1.45 -0.95 15.13
N VAL A 183 -1.77 -1.48 16.32
CA VAL A 183 -2.89 -2.43 16.49
C VAL A 183 -4.22 -1.74 16.20
N THR A 184 -4.37 -0.52 16.70
CA THR A 184 -5.52 0.35 16.44
C THR A 184 -5.03 1.55 15.65
N PRO A 185 -5.41 1.69 14.36
CA PRO A 185 -5.05 2.84 13.54
C PRO A 185 -5.53 4.14 14.17
N LYS A 186 -4.76 5.21 13.99
CA LYS A 186 -5.09 6.53 14.52
C LYS A 186 -4.87 7.57 13.44
N ALA A 187 -5.90 8.33 13.13
CA ALA A 187 -5.82 9.40 12.14
C ALA A 187 -4.76 10.45 12.54
N ALA A 188 -4.00 10.92 11.57
CA ALA A 188 -3.13 12.07 11.71
C ALA A 188 -3.92 13.38 11.54
N SER A 189 -3.35 14.51 11.96
CA SER A 189 -3.97 15.83 11.75
C SER A 189 -4.05 16.23 10.26
N SER A 190 -3.21 15.60 9.43
CA SER A 190 -3.13 15.79 7.99
C SER A 190 -2.45 14.57 7.35
N PRO A 191 -2.70 14.26 6.06
CA PRO A 191 -1.99 13.19 5.37
C PRO A 191 -0.47 13.34 5.47
N ILE A 192 0.21 12.22 5.73
CA ILE A 192 1.65 12.11 5.91
C ILE A 192 2.27 11.58 4.62
N ALA A 193 3.17 12.35 4.01
CA ALA A 193 3.88 11.92 2.82
C ALA A 193 4.87 10.77 3.12
N PHE A 194 5.07 9.89 2.14
CA PHE A 194 6.12 8.89 2.19
C PHE A 194 7.52 9.51 2.08
N GLY A 195 8.49 8.87 2.73
CA GLY A 195 9.87 9.26 2.65
C GLY A 195 10.50 8.91 1.31
N SER A 196 11.13 9.88 0.63
CA SER A 196 11.91 9.67 -0.59
C SER A 196 13.40 9.93 -0.35
N GLY A 197 14.16 8.88 -0.01
CA GLY A 197 15.63 8.91 0.06
C GLY A 197 16.22 9.28 1.42
N PRO A 198 17.53 9.53 1.48
CA PRO A 198 18.23 9.78 2.74
C PRO A 198 17.71 11.04 3.45
N ASN A 199 17.45 10.93 4.76
CA ASN A 199 16.91 12.00 5.63
C ASN A 199 15.45 12.40 5.37
N SER A 200 14.71 11.69 4.51
CA SER A 200 13.28 11.95 4.36
C SER A 200 12.52 11.59 5.62
N THR A 201 11.52 12.39 5.96
CA THR A 201 10.54 12.07 7.01
C THR A 201 9.42 11.21 6.43
N GLY A 202 8.93 10.22 7.19
CA GLY A 202 7.92 9.28 6.73
C GLY A 202 8.49 7.90 6.42
N PRO A 203 7.67 6.83 6.45
CA PRO A 203 8.13 5.51 6.03
C PRO A 203 8.38 5.51 4.51
N SER A 204 9.31 4.69 4.04
CA SER A 204 9.47 4.44 2.61
C SER A 204 8.44 3.43 2.13
N SER A 205 8.18 2.36 2.86
CA SER A 205 7.23 1.35 2.44
C SER A 205 5.77 1.79 2.68
N ARG A 206 4.86 1.30 1.84
CA ARG A 206 3.44 1.69 1.84
C ARG A 206 2.62 0.84 2.81
N GLY A 207 2.91 -0.46 2.85
CA GLY A 207 2.22 -1.42 3.68
C GLY A 207 2.80 -2.82 3.55
N ILE A 208 2.08 -3.80 4.08
CA ILE A 208 2.46 -5.21 4.09
C ILE A 208 1.26 -6.03 3.62
N ALA A 209 1.48 -6.89 2.63
CA ALA A 209 0.53 -7.86 2.15
C ALA A 209 0.32 -8.98 3.17
N PHE A 210 -0.81 -9.70 3.08
CA PHE A 210 -1.09 -10.81 4.02
C PHE A 210 -0.06 -11.94 3.99
N ASN A 211 0.65 -12.12 2.88
CA ASN A 211 1.74 -13.10 2.79
C ASN A 211 3.08 -12.61 3.39
N GLY A 212 3.12 -11.43 4.01
CA GLY A 212 4.32 -10.85 4.62
C GLY A 212 5.27 -10.13 3.65
N VAL A 213 4.92 -10.03 2.36
CA VAL A 213 5.68 -9.25 1.38
C VAL A 213 5.30 -7.77 1.49
N VAL A 214 6.29 -6.89 1.40
CA VAL A 214 6.08 -5.45 1.53
C VAL A 214 5.54 -4.84 0.23
N PHE A 215 4.58 -3.93 0.36
CA PHE A 215 4.20 -2.99 -0.68
C PHE A 215 5.20 -1.84 -0.65
N ASP A 216 6.16 -1.82 -1.57
CA ASP A 216 7.29 -0.89 -1.52
C ASP A 216 7.05 0.37 -2.35
N ALA A 217 8.05 1.25 -2.35
CA ALA A 217 8.07 2.44 -3.17
C ALA A 217 8.04 2.16 -4.66
N PRO A 218 7.45 3.08 -5.48
CA PRO A 218 7.57 3.05 -6.92
C PRO A 218 8.99 2.72 -7.33
N ALA A 219 9.13 1.69 -8.16
CA ALA A 219 10.43 1.35 -8.72
C ALA A 219 10.96 2.56 -9.49
N PRO A 220 12.28 2.84 -9.42
CA PRO A 220 12.89 3.96 -10.14
C PRO A 220 13.06 3.61 -11.62
N THR A 221 11.95 3.45 -12.36
CA THR A 221 11.93 3.02 -13.77
C THR A 221 12.78 3.93 -14.66
N SER A 222 12.79 5.23 -14.39
CA SER A 222 13.64 6.19 -15.11
C SER A 222 15.14 5.91 -14.95
N VAL A 223 15.58 5.47 -13.76
CA VAL A 223 16.99 5.11 -13.51
C VAL A 223 17.34 3.78 -14.18
N ILE A 224 16.42 2.82 -14.14
CA ILE A 224 16.57 1.52 -14.82
C ILE A 224 16.74 1.73 -16.34
N LEU A 225 15.84 2.51 -16.95
CA LEU A 225 15.88 2.79 -18.38
C LEU A 225 17.10 3.63 -18.78
N ALA A 226 17.55 4.57 -17.94
CA ALA A 226 18.76 5.36 -18.21
C ALA A 226 20.04 4.50 -18.28
N ALA A 227 20.06 3.36 -17.59
CA ALA A 227 21.14 2.36 -17.66
C ALA A 227 21.02 1.41 -18.87
N TYR A 228 19.95 1.51 -19.66
CA TYR A 228 19.55 0.52 -20.66
C TYR A 228 19.44 -0.90 -20.10
N THR A 229 19.00 -1.03 -18.85
CA THR A 229 18.56 -2.31 -18.30
C THR A 229 17.04 -2.36 -18.29
N LEU A 230 16.50 -3.57 -18.23
CA LEU A 230 15.10 -3.81 -17.93
C LEU A 230 15.09 -4.66 -16.65
N ALA A 231 14.30 -4.29 -15.64
CA ALA A 231 14.20 -5.06 -14.40
C ALA A 231 12.73 -5.43 -14.15
N PRO A 232 12.17 -6.37 -14.91
CA PRO A 232 10.74 -6.70 -14.86
C PRO A 232 10.28 -7.02 -13.44
N PHE A 233 9.00 -6.78 -13.21
CA PHE A 233 8.27 -7.41 -12.11
C PHE A 233 7.75 -8.74 -12.61
N ASP A 234 7.48 -9.70 -11.73
CA ASP A 234 6.73 -10.90 -12.12
C ASP A 234 5.24 -10.58 -12.26
N ASP A 235 4.44 -11.56 -12.65
CA ASP A 235 2.99 -11.38 -12.81
C ASP A 235 2.26 -11.04 -11.50
N ALA A 236 2.89 -11.28 -10.35
CA ALA A 236 2.37 -10.86 -9.04
C ALA A 236 2.71 -9.38 -8.73
N GLY A 237 3.46 -8.70 -9.61
CA GLY A 237 3.83 -7.30 -9.48
C GLY A 237 5.06 -7.06 -8.59
N GLY A 238 5.86 -8.10 -8.34
CA GLY A 238 7.03 -8.01 -7.47
C GLY A 238 8.34 -8.45 -8.13
N HIS A 239 9.45 -8.06 -7.52
CA HIS A 239 10.77 -8.52 -7.93
C HIS A 239 11.73 -8.57 -6.73
N ILE A 240 12.97 -9.03 -6.99
CA ILE A 240 13.97 -9.24 -5.93
C ILE A 240 15.04 -8.17 -5.97
N ASN A 241 15.31 -7.60 -4.80
CA ASN A 241 16.55 -6.87 -4.52
C ASN A 241 17.32 -7.62 -3.42
N LEU A 242 18.64 -7.67 -3.52
CA LEU A 242 19.46 -8.45 -2.58
C LEU A 242 19.48 -7.90 -1.14
N ALA A 243 19.09 -6.64 -0.95
CA ALA A 243 18.98 -6.01 0.37
C ALA A 243 17.53 -5.96 0.90
N ALA A 244 16.52 -5.91 0.00
CA ALA A 244 15.10 -5.79 0.37
C ALA A 244 14.29 -7.10 0.21
N GLY A 245 14.88 -8.12 -0.41
CA GLY A 245 14.19 -9.38 -0.71
C GLY A 245 13.19 -9.24 -1.85
N TYR A 246 12.23 -10.17 -1.91
CA TYR A 246 11.08 -10.04 -2.79
C TYR A 246 10.10 -9.00 -2.24
N HIS A 247 9.69 -8.06 -3.09
CA HIS A 247 8.81 -6.95 -2.72
C HIS A 247 7.94 -6.52 -3.91
N TYR A 248 6.75 -6.00 -3.63
CA TYR A 248 5.79 -5.59 -4.64
C TYR A 248 5.91 -4.10 -5.00
N HIS A 249 5.67 -3.81 -6.27
CA HIS A 249 5.51 -2.47 -6.85
C HIS A 249 4.12 -2.24 -7.45
N ALA A 250 3.35 -3.31 -7.62
CA ALA A 250 1.98 -3.30 -8.09
C ALA A 250 1.18 -4.42 -7.44
N ALA A 251 -0.12 -4.20 -7.25
CA ALA A 251 -1.06 -5.25 -6.89
C ALA A 251 -1.75 -5.77 -8.17
N THR A 252 -1.56 -7.05 -8.50
CA THR A 252 -2.10 -7.65 -9.73
C THR A 252 -3.24 -8.64 -9.49
N GLY A 253 -3.56 -8.93 -8.23
CA GLY A 253 -4.59 -9.90 -7.83
C GLY A 253 -4.08 -11.33 -7.66
N LEU A 254 -2.76 -11.57 -7.71
CA LEU A 254 -2.18 -12.91 -7.47
C LEU A 254 -1.77 -13.17 -6.02
N SER A 255 -1.55 -12.12 -5.22
CA SER A 255 -1.33 -12.27 -3.78
C SER A 255 -2.65 -12.49 -3.04
N THR A 256 -2.55 -13.01 -1.82
CA THR A 256 -3.71 -13.33 -0.99
C THR A 256 -4.62 -12.12 -0.81
N GLU A 257 -5.89 -12.32 -1.12
CA GLU A 257 -6.96 -11.33 -1.02
C GLU A 257 -8.13 -11.90 -0.20
N ILE A 258 -8.67 -11.09 0.71
CA ILE A 258 -9.84 -11.40 1.52
C ILE A 258 -11.07 -10.74 0.90
N ALA A 259 -11.89 -11.56 0.24
CA ALA A 259 -13.13 -11.13 -0.38
C ALA A 259 -14.09 -10.45 0.61
N GLN A 260 -14.81 -9.44 0.14
CA GLN A 260 -15.79 -8.71 0.93
C GLN A 260 -17.21 -9.17 0.56
N ALA A 261 -18.04 -9.44 1.56
CA ALA A 261 -19.36 -10.04 1.36
C ALA A 261 -20.37 -9.13 0.65
N ASP A 262 -20.14 -7.81 0.67
CA ASP A 262 -20.98 -6.78 0.05
C ASP A 262 -20.53 -6.40 -1.37
N GLY A 263 -19.53 -7.11 -1.93
CA GLY A 263 -19.02 -6.87 -3.27
C GLY A 263 -17.98 -5.75 -3.37
N HIS A 264 -17.56 -5.19 -2.23
CA HIS A 264 -16.41 -4.28 -2.16
C HIS A 264 -15.13 -4.95 -2.67
N ALA A 265 -14.10 -4.16 -2.99
CA ALA A 265 -12.78 -4.68 -3.33
C ALA A 265 -12.28 -5.58 -2.21
N GLY A 266 -11.56 -6.67 -2.52
CA GLY A 266 -11.00 -7.50 -1.47
C GLY A 266 -9.84 -6.82 -0.76
N MET A 267 -9.69 -7.12 0.51
CA MET A 267 -8.60 -6.61 1.33
C MET A 267 -7.33 -7.40 0.99
N ILE A 268 -6.19 -6.75 0.85
CA ILE A 268 -4.92 -7.37 0.45
C ILE A 268 -3.81 -7.22 1.49
N GLY A 269 -4.02 -6.37 2.50
CA GLY A 269 -3.04 -6.13 3.55
C GLY A 269 -3.35 -4.89 4.37
N TYR A 270 -2.30 -4.36 5.01
CA TYR A 270 -2.37 -3.17 5.87
C TYR A 270 -1.31 -2.15 5.46
N ALA A 271 -1.67 -0.87 5.50
CA ALA A 271 -0.72 0.23 5.34
C ALA A 271 0.15 0.38 6.60
N MET A 272 1.25 1.14 6.50
CA MET A 272 2.18 1.32 7.63
C MET A 272 1.59 2.06 8.84
N ASP A 273 0.44 2.71 8.68
CA ASP A 273 -0.36 3.32 9.76
C ASP A 273 -1.46 2.39 10.32
N GLY A 274 -1.54 1.16 9.80
CA GLY A 274 -2.47 0.11 10.24
C GLY A 274 -3.85 0.15 9.57
N TYR A 275 -4.16 1.15 8.73
CA TYR A 275 -5.43 1.12 8.00
C TYR A 275 -5.40 0.04 6.90
N GLY A 276 -6.57 -0.54 6.61
CA GLY A 276 -6.68 -1.60 5.62
C GLY A 276 -6.37 -1.13 4.20
N MET A 277 -5.69 -1.99 3.44
CA MET A 277 -5.44 -1.79 2.02
C MET A 277 -6.26 -2.78 1.20
N TYR A 278 -6.98 -2.27 0.21
CA TYR A 278 -7.90 -3.01 -0.64
C TYR A 278 -7.47 -2.95 -2.10
N ALA A 279 -7.88 -3.94 -2.88
CA ALA A 279 -7.62 -3.98 -4.32
C ALA A 279 -8.22 -2.77 -5.05
N HIS A 280 -7.70 -2.50 -6.25
CA HIS A 280 -8.10 -1.34 -7.05
C HIS A 280 -9.55 -1.40 -7.53
N PHE A 281 -10.02 -2.59 -7.89
CA PHE A 281 -11.35 -2.83 -8.43
C PHE A 281 -12.25 -3.51 -7.40
N ASP A 282 -13.54 -3.16 -7.41
CA ASP A 282 -14.57 -3.93 -6.72
C ASP A 282 -14.77 -5.33 -7.34
N SER A 283 -15.63 -6.14 -6.72
CA SER A 283 -15.92 -7.50 -7.21
C SER A 283 -16.53 -7.57 -8.62
N THR A 284 -16.97 -6.43 -9.17
CA THR A 284 -17.53 -6.31 -10.52
C THR A 284 -16.52 -5.76 -11.53
N GLY A 285 -15.29 -5.46 -11.11
CA GLY A 285 -14.24 -4.91 -11.95
C GLY A 285 -14.28 -3.39 -12.10
N LYS A 286 -15.01 -2.67 -11.23
CA LYS A 286 -15.15 -1.22 -11.30
C LYS A 286 -14.22 -0.52 -10.32
N ALA A 287 -13.59 0.56 -10.78
CA ALA A 287 -12.74 1.41 -9.94
C ALA A 287 -13.59 2.39 -9.12
N TYR A 288 -13.06 2.76 -7.95
CA TYR A 288 -13.67 3.74 -7.05
C TYR A 288 -13.39 5.16 -7.54
N THR A 289 -14.40 6.03 -7.45
CA THR A 289 -14.34 7.41 -8.00
C THR A 289 -14.39 8.49 -6.92
N ASP A 290 -14.56 8.08 -5.67
CA ASP A 290 -14.76 8.90 -4.48
C ASP A 290 -13.56 8.87 -3.52
N LEU A 291 -12.42 8.38 -4.01
CA LEU A 291 -11.18 8.32 -3.23
C LEU A 291 -10.59 9.73 -3.01
N ASP A 292 -10.02 9.94 -1.82
CA ASP A 292 -9.26 11.12 -1.47
C ASP A 292 -7.86 11.13 -2.11
N ALA A 293 -7.09 12.18 -1.82
CA ALA A 293 -5.74 12.34 -2.38
C ALA A 293 -4.75 11.23 -1.96
N SER A 294 -5.01 10.51 -0.86
CA SER A 294 -4.21 9.38 -0.39
C SER A 294 -4.63 8.05 -1.02
N LEU A 295 -5.66 8.06 -1.87
CA LEU A 295 -6.35 6.89 -2.42
C LEU A 295 -7.18 6.12 -1.39
N GLY A 296 -7.73 6.81 -0.39
CA GLY A 296 -8.64 6.20 0.58
C GLY A 296 -9.99 6.90 0.67
N HIS A 297 -10.93 6.27 1.34
CA HIS A 297 -12.22 6.87 1.70
C HIS A 297 -12.74 6.26 3.00
N TYR A 298 -13.90 6.72 3.47
CA TYR A 298 -14.53 6.24 4.69
C TYR A 298 -15.91 5.64 4.40
N ASP A 299 -16.19 4.50 5.01
CA ASP A 299 -17.56 3.96 5.12
C ASP A 299 -17.86 3.47 6.55
N SER A 300 -19.13 3.22 6.86
CA SER A 300 -19.58 2.80 8.20
C SER A 300 -19.24 1.36 8.58
N THR A 301 -18.77 0.54 7.64
CA THR A 301 -18.41 -0.87 7.84
C THR A 301 -16.92 -1.03 8.12
N ARG A 302 -16.09 -0.27 7.40
CA ARG A 302 -14.62 -0.41 7.35
C ARG A 302 -13.91 0.76 8.00
N GLY A 303 -14.61 1.86 8.28
CA GLY A 303 -13.97 3.10 8.63
C GLY A 303 -13.17 3.65 7.44
N TYR A 304 -12.13 4.42 7.73
CA TYR A 304 -11.19 4.85 6.69
C TYR A 304 -10.37 3.67 6.19
N HIS A 305 -10.19 3.54 4.88
CA HIS A 305 -9.35 2.51 4.28
C HIS A 305 -8.88 2.93 2.88
N TYR A 306 -7.80 2.29 2.42
CA TYR A 306 -7.20 2.59 1.12
C TYR A 306 -7.62 1.62 0.05
N HIS A 307 -7.67 2.12 -1.19
CA HIS A 307 -7.65 1.33 -2.40
C HIS A 307 -6.31 1.53 -3.10
N VAL A 308 -5.66 0.43 -3.43
CA VAL A 308 -4.37 0.52 -4.13
C VAL A 308 -4.57 1.03 -5.55
N ASP A 309 -3.57 1.76 -6.03
CA ASP A 309 -3.57 2.32 -7.38
C ASP A 309 -3.58 1.21 -8.45
N TYR A 310 -3.94 1.59 -9.68
CA TYR A 310 -3.90 0.67 -10.80
C TYR A 310 -2.48 0.16 -11.01
N LYS A 311 -2.30 -1.14 -11.27
CA LYS A 311 -0.98 -1.80 -11.39
C LYS A 311 0.03 -1.05 -12.28
N GLY A 312 -0.42 -0.47 -13.39
CA GLY A 312 0.43 0.28 -14.32
C GLY A 312 1.01 1.59 -13.76
N LYS A 313 0.49 2.07 -12.63
CA LYS A 313 0.91 3.32 -11.98
C LYS A 313 2.19 3.20 -11.18
N ASN A 314 2.70 1.98 -10.97
CA ASN A 314 3.92 1.74 -10.18
C ASN A 314 3.80 2.40 -8.79
N ASN A 315 2.65 2.20 -8.14
CA ASN A 315 2.26 2.85 -6.89
C ASN A 315 1.19 2.02 -6.18
N PHE A 316 1.04 2.22 -4.87
CA PHE A 316 -0.08 1.68 -4.11
C PHE A 316 -0.96 2.79 -3.53
N ILE A 317 -0.38 3.68 -2.73
CA ILE A 317 -1.07 4.81 -2.09
C ILE A 317 -0.15 6.03 -2.07
N ASN A 318 -0.71 7.23 -2.00
CA ASN A 318 0.06 8.48 -2.14
C ASN A 318 0.60 9.03 -0.81
N SER A 319 -0.09 8.74 0.29
CA SER A 319 0.26 9.18 1.64
C SER A 319 -0.44 8.31 2.69
N LEU A 320 -0.04 8.46 3.96
CA LEU A 320 -0.73 7.86 5.10
C LEU A 320 -1.71 8.86 5.73
N HIS A 321 -2.97 8.46 5.85
CA HIS A 321 -4.02 9.10 6.64
C HIS A 321 -3.71 9.05 8.14
N GLY A 322 -3.10 7.96 8.62
CA GLY A 322 -2.82 7.72 10.01
C GLY A 322 -1.39 8.03 10.45
N VAL A 323 -1.21 8.12 11.77
CA VAL A 323 0.11 8.14 12.38
C VAL A 323 0.75 6.74 12.30
N TYR A 324 2.05 6.71 12.01
CA TYR A 324 2.81 5.48 11.78
C TYR A 324 3.88 5.28 12.86
N VAL A 325 4.47 4.09 12.96
CA VAL A 325 5.55 3.81 13.93
C VAL A 325 6.87 4.45 13.47
N LYS A 326 7.53 5.23 14.35
CA LYS A 326 8.84 5.84 14.05
C LYS A 326 10.00 4.84 14.04
#